data_AF-A0A815LKF5-F1
#
_entry.id   AF-A0A815LKF5-F1
#
_cell.length_a   1.000
_cell.length_b   1.000
_cell.length_c   1.000
_cell.angle_alpha   90.00
_cell.angle_beta   90.00
_cell.angle_gamma   90.00
#
_symmetry.space_group_name_H-M   'P 1'
#
loop_
_entity.id
_entity.type
_entity.pdbx_description
1 polymer ?
#
loop_
_entity_poly.entity_id
_entity_poly.type
_entity_poly.pdbx_seq_one_letter_code
_entity_poly.pdbx_strand_id
1 'polypeptide(L)'
;RNGLYMHVEFKCSNCGCITHLYSSPQVQDGRHQEINARLELGATLCGLGYNGIIKLLGALNLPPPTQQRKYSETQEFILNYVEKCQEQSMVAAVEEAIAETGGARELTLSGDGAWLTRGHTSVHGVSAMCSTTKHPKILDTTWSSKKCSSDGMEKEMVHEMFCRSLAKYNTTYVSYDGD
;
A
#
# COMPACT_ATOMS: atom_id res chain seq x y z
N ARG A 1 -12.32 22.70 -2.94
CA ARG A 1 -12.04 22.14 -4.29
C ARG A 1 -12.26 20.65 -4.25
N ASN A 2 -12.95 20.09 -5.23
CA ASN A 2 -13.36 18.68 -5.27
C ASN A 2 -12.40 17.80 -6.09
N GLY A 3 -11.20 18.30 -6.41
CA GLY A 3 -10.26 17.60 -7.28
C GLY A 3 -10.83 17.45 -8.69
N LEU A 4 -10.74 16.24 -9.23
CA LEU A 4 -11.27 15.88 -10.55
C LEU A 4 -12.78 15.57 -10.55
N TYR A 5 -13.41 15.53 -9.37
CA TYR A 5 -14.84 15.31 -9.28
C TYR A 5 -15.63 16.53 -9.74
N MET A 6 -16.61 16.29 -10.60
CA MET A 6 -17.52 17.28 -11.15
C MET A 6 -18.97 16.83 -10.94
N HIS A 7 -19.81 17.80 -10.55
CA HIS A 7 -21.26 17.68 -10.49
C HIS A 7 -21.85 18.75 -11.40
N VAL A 8 -22.64 18.32 -12.38
CA VAL A 8 -23.31 19.20 -13.34
C VAL A 8 -24.81 19.10 -13.14
N GLU A 9 -25.46 20.25 -13.03
CA GLU A 9 -26.91 20.35 -12.90
C GLU A 9 -27.50 20.97 -14.18
N PHE A 10 -28.49 20.30 -14.76
CA PHE A 10 -29.25 20.78 -15.90
C PHE A 10 -30.66 21.10 -15.45
N LYS A 11 -31.05 22.37 -15.54
CA LYS A 11 -32.42 22.80 -15.28
C LYS A 11 -33.12 23.15 -16.59
N CYS A 12 -34.22 22.47 -16.88
CA CYS A 12 -35.05 22.80 -18.03
C CYS A 12 -35.76 24.13 -17.78
N SER A 13 -35.49 25.13 -18.63
CA SER A 13 -36.12 26.45 -18.52
C SER A 13 -37.64 26.42 -18.76
N ASN A 14 -38.16 25.40 -19.44
CA ASN A 14 -39.58 25.30 -19.78
C ASN A 14 -40.43 24.61 -18.71
N CYS A 15 -39.99 23.44 -18.23
CA CYS A 15 -40.75 22.65 -17.24
C CYS A 15 -40.15 22.68 -15.82
N GLY A 16 -38.98 23.30 -15.64
CA GLY A 16 -38.31 23.38 -14.33
C GLY A 16 -37.64 22.09 -13.87
N CYS A 17 -37.76 20.98 -14.61
CA CYS A 17 -37.12 19.71 -14.28
C CYS A 17 -35.60 19.87 -14.13
N ILE A 18 -35.04 19.21 -13.11
CA ILE A 18 -33.61 19.22 -12.80
C ILE A 18 -33.05 17.81 -13.01
N THR A 19 -31.95 17.74 -13.75
CA THR A 19 -31.18 16.51 -13.96
C THR A 19 -29.76 16.73 -13.46
N HIS A 20 -29.22 15.77 -12.73
CA HIS A 20 -27.84 15.81 -12.23
C HIS A 20 -26.97 14.80 -12.98
N LEU A 21 -25.75 15.22 -13.33
CA LEU A 21 -24.68 14.35 -13.79
C LEU A 21 -23.51 14.43 -12.81
N TYR A 22 -22.96 13.26 -12.47
CA TYR A 22 -21.80 13.14 -11.61
C TYR A 22 -20.68 12.47 -12.40
N SER A 23 -19.47 13.04 -12.39
CA SER A 23 -18.34 12.48 -13.17
C SER A 23 -17.76 11.20 -12.58
N SER A 24 -18.09 10.89 -11.33
CA SER A 24 -17.61 9.72 -10.59
C SER A 24 -18.58 9.40 -9.45
N PRO A 25 -18.74 8.11 -9.09
CA PRO A 25 -19.43 7.75 -7.86
C PRO A 25 -18.53 7.98 -6.63
N GLN A 26 -19.14 7.82 -5.46
CA GLN A 26 -18.42 7.67 -4.19
C GLN A 26 -17.94 6.23 -4.03
N VAL A 27 -16.84 6.05 -3.29
CA VAL A 27 -16.36 4.71 -2.92
C VAL A 27 -17.37 4.04 -1.98
N GLN A 28 -17.64 2.74 -2.17
CA GLN A 28 -18.72 2.01 -1.48
C GLN A 28 -18.68 2.16 0.05
N ASP A 29 -17.50 2.11 0.66
CA ASP A 29 -17.29 2.18 2.11
C ASP A 29 -16.64 3.50 2.57
N GLY A 30 -16.83 4.59 1.82
CA GLY A 30 -16.13 5.83 2.12
C GLY A 30 -16.85 7.09 1.65
N ARG A 31 -16.39 8.22 2.19
CA ARG A 31 -16.83 9.57 1.77
C ARG A 31 -16.07 10.12 0.56
N HIS A 32 -15.10 9.35 0.07
CA HIS A 32 -14.17 9.76 -0.98
C HIS A 32 -14.82 9.58 -2.35
N GLN A 33 -14.58 10.53 -3.26
CA GLN A 33 -14.97 10.39 -4.66
C GLN A 33 -13.99 9.45 -5.35
N GLU A 34 -14.50 8.44 -6.03
CA GLU A 34 -13.68 7.36 -6.59
C GLU A 34 -12.58 7.87 -7.53
N ILE A 35 -12.89 8.86 -8.38
CA ILE A 35 -11.90 9.47 -9.28
C ILE A 35 -10.71 10.09 -8.56
N ASN A 36 -10.91 10.69 -7.38
CA ASN A 36 -9.80 11.26 -6.61
C ASN A 36 -9.01 10.15 -5.91
N ALA A 37 -9.67 9.14 -5.36
CA ALA A 37 -8.98 7.98 -4.76
C ALA A 37 -8.15 7.22 -5.80
N ARG A 38 -8.66 7.05 -7.02
CA ARG A 38 -7.93 6.41 -8.14
C ARG A 38 -6.75 7.25 -8.61
N LEU A 39 -6.92 8.58 -8.74
CA LEU A 39 -5.82 9.49 -9.05
C LEU A 39 -4.70 9.35 -8.03
N GLU A 40 -5.07 9.33 -6.76
CA GLU A 40 -4.15 9.22 -5.64
C GLU A 40 -3.44 7.86 -5.57
N LEU A 41 -4.16 6.76 -5.71
CA LEU A 41 -3.58 5.41 -5.81
C LEU A 41 -2.62 5.31 -6.99
N GLY A 42 -3.04 5.76 -8.17
CA GLY A 42 -2.21 5.76 -9.37
C GLY A 42 -0.96 6.63 -9.21
N ALA A 43 -1.10 7.80 -8.58
CA ALA A 43 0.03 8.67 -8.29
C ALA A 43 1.04 7.98 -7.35
N THR A 44 0.58 7.32 -6.28
CA THR A 44 1.43 6.56 -5.36
C THR A 44 2.18 5.44 -6.09
N LEU A 45 1.51 4.67 -6.95
CA LEU A 45 2.14 3.62 -7.77
C LEU A 45 3.19 4.18 -8.74
N CYS A 46 3.06 5.43 -9.18
CA CYS A 46 4.02 6.12 -10.03
C CYS A 46 5.08 6.93 -9.24
N GLY A 47 5.12 6.85 -7.91
CA GLY A 47 6.05 7.62 -7.09
C GLY A 47 5.77 9.13 -7.06
N LEU A 48 4.54 9.55 -7.36
CA LEU A 48 4.10 10.94 -7.37
C LEU A 48 3.39 11.28 -6.06
N GLY A 49 4.01 12.11 -5.23
CA GLY A 49 3.31 12.75 -4.10
C GLY A 49 2.39 13.89 -4.55
N TYR A 50 1.72 14.52 -3.59
CA TYR A 50 0.78 15.64 -3.81
C TYR A 50 1.29 16.73 -4.78
N ASN A 51 2.54 17.18 -4.62
CA ASN A 51 3.13 18.19 -5.51
C ASN A 51 3.40 17.66 -6.93
N GLY A 52 3.67 16.36 -7.07
CA GLY A 52 3.77 15.69 -8.37
C GLY A 52 2.42 15.69 -9.09
N ILE A 53 1.34 15.38 -8.35
CA ILE A 53 -0.03 15.45 -8.88
C ILE A 53 -0.39 16.86 -9.34
N ILE A 54 -0.08 17.90 -8.54
CA ILE A 54 -0.32 19.29 -8.93
C ILE A 54 0.36 19.61 -10.26
N LYS A 55 1.64 19.24 -10.41
CA LYS A 55 2.39 19.48 -11.65
C LYS A 55 1.80 18.72 -12.83
N LEU A 56 1.46 17.44 -12.63
CA LEU A 56 0.85 16.60 -13.65
C LEU A 56 -0.49 17.18 -14.14
N LEU A 57 -1.41 17.47 -13.22
CA LEU A 57 -2.71 18.03 -13.57
C LEU A 57 -2.58 19.42 -14.19
N GLY A 58 -1.65 20.24 -13.70
CA GLY A 58 -1.33 21.53 -14.31
C GLY A 58 -0.84 21.41 -15.75
N ALA A 59 0.05 20.46 -16.04
CA ALA A 59 0.55 20.20 -17.39
C ALA A 59 -0.55 19.72 -18.35
N LEU A 60 -1.54 18.99 -17.83
CA LEU A 60 -2.71 18.51 -18.58
C LEU A 60 -3.84 19.53 -18.68
N ASN A 61 -3.67 20.73 -18.12
CA ASN A 61 -4.72 21.74 -18.01
C ASN A 61 -6.00 21.22 -17.32
N LEU A 62 -5.82 20.38 -16.29
CA LEU A 62 -6.90 19.82 -15.47
C LEU A 62 -7.05 20.60 -14.15
N PRO A 63 -8.23 20.52 -13.49
CA PRO A 63 -8.40 21.07 -12.15
C PRO A 63 -7.35 20.52 -11.19
N PRO A 64 -6.83 21.35 -10.26
CA PRO A 64 -5.88 20.87 -9.26
C PRO A 64 -6.51 19.82 -8.35
N PRO A 65 -5.69 18.98 -7.68
CA PRO A 65 -6.22 17.94 -6.81
C PRO A 65 -7.03 18.53 -5.64
N THR A 66 -7.66 17.64 -4.87
CA THR A 66 -8.29 18.02 -3.60
C THR A 66 -7.31 18.72 -2.68
N GLN A 67 -7.81 19.46 -1.69
CA GLN A 67 -6.95 20.11 -0.70
C GLN A 67 -6.04 19.08 -0.02
N GLN A 68 -4.81 19.47 0.31
CA GLN A 68 -3.81 18.60 0.92
C GLN A 68 -4.33 17.79 2.11
N ARG A 69 -5.17 18.39 2.98
CA ARG A 69 -5.83 17.66 4.07
C ARG A 69 -6.68 16.49 3.58
N LYS A 70 -7.53 16.71 2.58
CA LYS A 70 -8.38 15.67 1.99
C LYS A 70 -7.57 14.62 1.23
N TYR A 71 -6.46 15.03 0.62
CA TYR A 71 -5.50 14.10 0.04
C TYR A 71 -4.91 13.18 1.11
N SER A 72 -4.42 13.73 2.23
CA SER A 72 -3.88 12.92 3.33
C SER A 72 -4.92 11.95 3.91
N GLU A 73 -6.15 12.39 4.10
CA GLU A 73 -7.25 11.51 4.53
C GLU A 73 -7.56 10.40 3.51
N THR A 74 -7.43 10.68 2.21
CA THR A 74 -7.67 9.70 1.15
C THR A 74 -6.50 8.71 1.04
N GLN A 75 -5.26 9.16 1.23
CA GLN A 75 -4.08 8.30 1.35
C GLN A 75 -4.21 7.32 2.52
N GLU A 76 -4.64 7.79 3.70
CA GLU A 76 -4.86 6.94 4.87
C GLU A 76 -5.97 5.91 4.61
N PHE A 77 -7.06 6.32 3.97
CA PHE A 77 -8.11 5.41 3.51
C PHE A 77 -7.58 4.33 2.56
N ILE A 78 -6.76 4.72 1.57
CA ILE A 78 -6.14 3.78 0.62
C ILE A 78 -5.18 2.83 1.34
N LEU A 79 -4.34 3.36 2.23
CA LEU A 79 -3.37 2.57 2.99
C LEU A 79 -4.07 1.47 3.79
N ASN A 80 -5.11 1.82 4.55
CA ASN A 80 -5.90 0.85 5.31
C ASN A 80 -6.48 -0.28 4.43
N TYR A 81 -6.87 0.03 3.19
CA TYR A 81 -7.38 -0.97 2.26
C TYR A 81 -6.26 -1.86 1.73
N VAL A 82 -5.12 -1.26 1.35
CA VAL A 82 -3.95 -1.98 0.86
C VAL A 82 -3.38 -2.92 1.94
N GLU A 83 -3.28 -2.47 3.18
CA GLU A 83 -2.78 -3.27 4.30
C GLU A 83 -3.68 -4.48 4.59
N LYS A 84 -5.01 -4.32 4.50
CA LYS A 84 -5.95 -5.45 4.63
C LYS A 84 -5.79 -6.47 3.51
N CYS A 85 -5.68 -6.00 2.26
CA CYS A 85 -5.43 -6.87 1.11
C CYS A 85 -4.09 -7.61 1.25
N GLN A 86 -3.05 -6.89 1.71
CA GLN A 86 -1.75 -7.45 1.98
C GLN A 86 -1.83 -8.55 3.05
N GLU A 87 -2.50 -8.30 4.18
CA GLU A 87 -2.67 -9.28 5.25
C GLU A 87 -3.38 -10.55 4.75
N GLN A 88 -4.50 -10.40 4.03
CA GLN A 88 -5.23 -11.52 3.45
C GLN A 88 -4.37 -12.33 2.46
N SER A 89 -3.62 -11.63 1.60
CA SER A 89 -2.70 -12.25 0.65
C SER A 89 -1.58 -13.01 1.34
N MET A 90 -1.01 -12.46 2.42
CA MET A 90 0.09 -13.08 3.17
C MET A 90 -0.39 -14.29 3.97
N VAL A 91 -1.57 -14.23 4.59
CA VAL A 91 -2.18 -15.39 5.25
C VAL A 91 -2.38 -16.54 4.27
N ALA A 92 -2.91 -16.26 3.08
CA ALA A 92 -3.05 -17.27 2.02
C ALA A 92 -1.69 -17.83 1.59
N ALA A 93 -0.68 -16.97 1.40
CA ALA A 93 0.67 -17.38 1.03
C ALA A 93 1.32 -18.30 2.08
N VAL A 94 1.11 -18.04 3.37
CA VAL A 94 1.61 -18.89 4.46
C VAL A 94 0.95 -20.27 4.42
N GLU A 95 -0.37 -20.35 4.27
CA GLU A 95 -1.06 -21.64 4.21
C GLU A 95 -0.70 -22.44 2.94
N GLU A 96 -0.46 -21.77 1.81
CA GLU A 96 0.10 -22.39 0.60
C GLU A 96 1.51 -22.95 0.87
N ALA A 97 2.38 -22.21 1.56
CA ALA A 97 3.72 -22.67 1.91
C ALA A 97 3.68 -23.88 2.86
N ILE A 98 2.79 -23.88 3.86
CA ILE A 98 2.56 -25.02 4.78
C ILE A 98 2.11 -26.25 4.00
N ALA A 99 1.20 -26.09 3.03
CA ALA A 99 0.75 -27.21 2.21
C ALA A 99 1.89 -27.82 1.38
N GLU A 100 2.78 -26.98 0.84
CA GLU A 100 3.97 -27.42 0.08
C GLU A 100 5.02 -28.14 0.94
N THR A 101 5.12 -27.82 2.23
CA THR A 101 6.02 -28.49 3.19
C THR A 101 5.40 -29.73 3.85
N GLY A 102 4.29 -30.25 3.32
CA GLY A 102 3.62 -31.44 3.85
C GLY A 102 2.88 -31.18 5.17
N GLY A 103 2.48 -29.93 5.43
CA GLY A 103 1.74 -29.52 6.63
C GLY A 103 2.61 -29.00 7.77
N ALA A 104 3.92 -28.87 7.56
CA ALA A 104 4.82 -28.33 8.59
C ALA A 104 4.63 -26.82 8.77
N ARG A 105 4.38 -26.39 10.00
CA ARG A 105 4.28 -24.96 10.39
C ARG A 105 5.62 -24.33 10.77
N GLU A 106 6.69 -25.11 10.65
CA GLU A 106 8.08 -24.66 10.70
C GLU A 106 8.53 -24.39 9.26
N LEU A 107 8.74 -23.11 8.95
CA LEU A 107 9.08 -22.68 7.60
C LEU A 107 10.52 -22.14 7.56
N THR A 108 11.28 -22.59 6.57
CA THR A 108 12.54 -21.96 6.17
C THR A 108 12.24 -20.81 5.23
N LEU A 109 12.87 -19.66 5.49
CA LEU A 109 12.63 -18.43 4.77
C LEU A 109 13.90 -17.90 4.13
N SER A 110 13.73 -17.14 3.06
CA SER A 110 14.76 -16.26 2.51
C SER A 110 14.28 -14.81 2.62
N GLY A 111 15.20 -13.86 2.78
CA GLY A 111 14.85 -12.44 2.84
C GLY A 111 15.49 -11.65 1.74
N ASP A 112 14.78 -10.62 1.28
CA ASP A 112 15.32 -9.59 0.41
C ASP A 112 14.98 -8.21 0.99
N GLY A 113 15.77 -7.21 0.64
CA GLY A 113 15.62 -5.86 1.15
C GLY A 113 16.01 -4.82 0.13
N ALA A 114 15.26 -3.72 0.12
CA ALA A 114 15.55 -2.57 -0.73
C ALA A 114 15.80 -1.33 0.12
N TRP A 115 16.83 -0.57 -0.25
CA TRP A 115 17.20 0.69 0.38
C TRP A 115 16.79 1.86 -0.51
N LEU A 116 16.32 2.95 0.09
CA LEU A 116 15.94 4.15 -0.68
C LEU A 116 17.13 4.73 -1.47
N THR A 117 18.33 4.58 -0.91
CA THR A 117 19.60 5.00 -1.53
C THR A 117 20.59 3.86 -1.46
N ARG A 118 21.47 3.74 -2.47
CA ARG A 118 22.51 2.71 -2.47
C ARG A 118 23.49 2.90 -1.30
N GLY A 119 23.92 1.77 -0.72
CA GLY A 119 24.96 1.71 0.30
C GLY A 119 24.44 1.78 1.74
N HIS A 120 25.34 1.49 2.68
CA HIS A 120 25.03 1.37 4.11
C HIS A 120 24.61 2.68 4.79
N THR A 121 24.59 3.81 4.08
CA THR A 121 24.18 5.12 4.59
C THR A 121 22.70 5.40 4.40
N SER A 122 21.93 4.50 3.77
CA SER A 122 20.50 4.70 3.63
C SER A 122 19.80 4.79 4.99
N VAL A 123 18.82 5.69 5.07
CA VAL A 123 18.05 5.98 6.29
C VAL A 123 16.63 5.42 6.23
N HIS A 124 16.25 4.82 5.10
CA HIS A 124 14.95 4.20 4.87
C HIS A 124 15.15 2.90 4.10
N GLY A 125 14.43 1.86 4.52
CA GLY A 125 14.48 0.56 3.86
C GLY A 125 13.20 -0.22 4.03
N VAL A 126 13.04 -1.20 3.16
CA VAL A 126 11.98 -2.20 3.20
C VAL A 126 12.62 -3.58 3.15
N SER A 127 12.00 -4.56 3.79
CA SER A 127 12.40 -5.96 3.74
C SER A 127 11.18 -6.84 3.52
N ALA A 128 11.38 -7.91 2.76
CA ALA A 128 10.40 -8.95 2.50
C ALA A 128 11.00 -10.30 2.89
N MET A 129 10.19 -11.15 3.53
CA MET A 129 10.52 -12.56 3.72
C MET A 129 9.68 -13.41 2.79
N CYS A 130 10.35 -14.39 2.19
CA CYS A 130 9.81 -15.29 1.20
C CYS A 130 9.96 -16.74 1.67
N SER A 131 9.00 -17.60 1.33
CA SER A 131 9.17 -19.05 1.49
C SER A 131 10.28 -19.57 0.59
N THR A 132 11.02 -20.58 1.05
CA THR A 132 12.01 -21.31 0.22
C THR A 132 11.42 -22.54 -0.46
N THR A 133 10.08 -22.60 -0.55
CA THR A 133 9.38 -23.71 -1.19
C THR A 133 9.53 -23.66 -2.72
N LYS A 134 8.99 -24.67 -3.42
CA LYS A 134 9.08 -24.75 -4.89
C LYS A 134 8.44 -23.54 -5.57
N HIS A 135 7.42 -22.95 -4.96
CA HIS A 135 6.81 -21.70 -5.43
C HIS A 135 6.97 -20.63 -4.34
N PRO A 136 8.10 -19.88 -4.35
CA PRO A 136 8.36 -18.85 -3.36
C PRO A 136 7.23 -17.81 -3.30
N LYS A 137 6.73 -17.53 -2.10
CA LYS A 137 5.73 -16.50 -1.83
C LYS A 137 6.24 -15.55 -0.76
N ILE A 138 5.85 -14.27 -0.85
CA ILE A 138 6.10 -13.30 0.21
C ILE A 138 5.19 -13.63 1.39
N LEU A 139 5.79 -13.97 2.52
CA LEU A 139 5.07 -14.32 3.75
C LEU A 139 4.96 -13.14 4.71
N ASP A 140 5.93 -12.23 4.68
CA ASP A 140 5.88 -11.01 5.48
C ASP A 140 6.70 -9.89 4.86
N THR A 141 6.38 -8.64 5.21
CA THR A 141 7.19 -7.47 4.85
C THR A 141 7.20 -6.45 5.97
N THR A 142 8.30 -5.75 6.15
CA THR A 142 8.37 -4.59 7.05
C THR A 142 9.15 -3.45 6.42
N TRP A 143 9.04 -2.27 6.99
CA TRP A 143 9.83 -1.11 6.62
C TRP A 143 10.47 -0.53 7.88
N SER A 144 11.64 0.07 7.72
CA SER A 144 12.33 0.72 8.84
C SER A 144 12.97 2.03 8.40
N SER A 145 13.23 2.89 9.39
CA SER A 145 13.99 4.11 9.23
C SER A 145 14.97 4.31 10.37
N LYS A 146 16.23 4.59 10.02
CA LYS A 146 17.29 4.98 10.98
C LYS A 146 17.01 6.28 11.73
N LYS A 147 16.01 7.06 11.31
CA LYS A 147 15.57 8.22 12.10
C LYS A 147 14.81 7.80 13.36
N CYS A 148 14.32 6.56 13.40
CA CYS A 148 13.50 6.01 14.46
C CYS A 148 14.15 4.83 15.19
N SER A 149 15.27 4.28 14.69
CA SER A 149 15.98 3.16 15.31
C SER A 149 17.48 3.40 15.44
N SER A 150 18.08 2.85 16.51
CA SER A 150 19.49 3.03 16.88
C SER A 150 20.42 1.95 16.32
N ASP A 151 19.89 0.81 15.84
CA ASP A 151 20.69 -0.32 15.37
C ASP A 151 20.60 -0.53 13.84
N GLY A 152 21.22 -1.62 13.37
CA GLY A 152 21.26 -1.99 11.96
C GLY A 152 19.89 -2.35 11.41
N MET A 153 19.37 -1.50 10.51
CA MET A 153 18.03 -1.55 9.91
C MET A 153 17.61 -2.94 9.39
N GLU A 154 18.52 -3.70 8.79
CA GLU A 154 18.21 -5.04 8.23
C GLU A 154 17.91 -6.08 9.32
N LYS A 155 18.78 -6.19 10.33
CA LYS A 155 18.63 -7.16 11.41
C LYS A 155 17.39 -6.88 12.25
N GLU A 156 17.11 -5.60 12.49
CA GLU A 156 15.89 -5.17 13.19
C GLU A 156 14.64 -5.61 12.44
N MET A 157 14.59 -5.38 11.11
CA MET A 157 13.45 -5.75 10.27
C MET A 157 13.22 -7.27 10.25
N VAL A 158 14.27 -8.07 10.06
CA VAL A 158 14.16 -9.54 10.08
C VAL A 158 13.72 -10.02 11.46
N HIS A 159 14.33 -9.51 12.53
CA HIS A 159 13.96 -9.87 13.90
C HIS A 159 12.49 -9.53 14.22
N GLU A 160 12.01 -8.35 13.81
CA GLU A 160 10.61 -7.96 13.99
C GLU A 160 9.65 -8.94 13.32
N MET A 161 9.94 -9.32 12.06
CA MET A 161 9.10 -10.25 11.32
C MET A 161 9.12 -11.66 11.93
N PHE A 162 10.28 -12.12 12.44
CA PHE A 162 10.37 -13.37 13.21
C PHE A 162 9.53 -13.30 14.48
N CYS A 163 9.62 -12.22 15.25
CA CYS A 163 8.87 -12.07 16.50
C CYS A 163 7.35 -12.08 16.30
N ARG A 164 6.85 -11.48 15.23
CA ARG A 164 5.40 -11.44 14.97
C ARG A 164 4.84 -12.65 14.23
N SER A 165 5.70 -13.51 13.66
CA SER A 165 5.30 -14.68 12.86
C SER A 165 4.31 -15.60 13.57
N LEU A 166 4.61 -15.98 14.82
CA LEU A 166 3.74 -16.86 15.60
C LEU A 166 2.42 -16.18 15.93
N ALA A 167 2.47 -14.92 16.38
CA ALA A 167 1.28 -14.17 16.76
C ALA A 167 0.35 -13.87 15.58
N LYS A 168 0.93 -13.62 14.39
CA LYS A 168 0.20 -13.17 13.20
C LYS A 168 -0.24 -14.32 12.29
N TYR A 169 0.60 -15.34 12.15
CA TYR A 169 0.39 -16.41 11.17
C TYR A 169 0.34 -17.81 11.79
N ASN A 170 0.52 -17.95 13.10
CA ASN A 170 0.59 -19.24 13.80
C ASN A 170 1.61 -20.20 13.15
N THR A 171 2.77 -19.64 12.77
CA THR A 171 3.92 -20.36 12.22
C THR A 171 5.19 -19.95 12.94
N THR A 172 6.16 -20.84 12.97
CA THR A 172 7.49 -20.53 13.48
C THR A 172 8.47 -20.48 12.32
N TYR A 173 9.12 -19.34 12.16
CA TYR A 173 10.21 -19.20 11.20
C TYR A 173 11.48 -19.73 11.86
N VAL A 174 12.02 -20.83 11.33
CA VAL A 174 13.05 -21.63 12.00
C VAL A 174 14.46 -21.35 11.48
N SER A 175 14.58 -20.94 10.22
CA SER A 175 15.87 -20.61 9.61
C SER A 175 15.72 -19.53 8.56
N TYR A 176 16.80 -18.77 8.38
CA TYR A 176 16.93 -17.68 7.42
C TYR A 176 18.09 -18.00 6.47
N ASP A 177 17.75 -18.23 5.20
CA ASP A 177 18.69 -18.39 4.10
C ASP A 177 18.81 -17.03 3.39
N GLY A 178 19.66 -16.17 3.93
CA GLY A 178 20.08 -14.92 3.30
C GLY A 178 21.51 -14.99 2.82
N ASP A 179 21.88 -14.05 1.94
CA ASP A 179 23.26 -13.81 1.52
C ASP A 179 24.17 -13.34 2.69
#